data_AF-A0A9P7CVT9-F1
#
_entry.id   AF-A0A9P7CVT9-F1
#
_cell.length_a   1.000
_cell.length_b   1.000
_cell.length_c   1.000
_cell.angle_alpha   90.00
_cell.angle_beta   90.00
_cell.angle_gamma   90.00
#
_symmetry.space_group_name_H-M   'P 1'
#
loop_
_entity.id
_entity.type
_entity.pdbx_description
1 polymer ?
#
loop_
_entity_poly.entity_id
_entity_poly.type
_entity_poly.pdbx_seq_one_letter_code
_entity_poly.pdbx_strand_id
1 'polypeptide(L)'
;MTFDPKHTSSGLVLVNESSELLVNFVIVGRVSAYRLKCGPAGNHIVNGMSPLEKAKYQFHITHPSHSDLATDYQAGITNLETLQGQVATTNRGMNMILDDITEKMIRFVRNVFTLRDNAVPDSPHGQDIEGAPEMDQETTNWPIPDEFAPQYDSIKYNFQPAPLPVFYKGNLIEPTHTNTALDGSIAEIEFTVRHWKIQDHDTFQATAENNHPEAQYDSPQY
;
A
#
# COMPACT_ATOMS: atom_id res chain seq x y z
N MET A 1 -20.98 -19.36 -5.03
CA MET A 1 -21.42 -19.42 -3.62
C MET A 1 -22.08 -18.08 -3.33
N THR A 2 -23.37 -18.07 -3.08
CA THR A 2 -24.18 -16.84 -2.94
C THR A 2 -24.12 -16.39 -1.48
N PHE A 3 -23.70 -15.15 -1.23
CA PHE A 3 -23.71 -14.53 0.10
C PHE A 3 -25.14 -14.11 0.45
N ASP A 4 -25.69 -14.60 1.56
CA ASP A 4 -26.96 -14.16 2.16
C ASP A 4 -26.64 -13.11 3.25
N PRO A 5 -26.98 -11.82 3.06
CA PRO A 5 -26.66 -10.78 4.03
C PRO A 5 -27.78 -10.73 5.08
N LYS A 6 -27.72 -11.63 6.06
CA LYS A 6 -28.50 -11.48 7.30
C LYS A 6 -27.57 -11.17 8.46
N HIS A 7 -27.61 -9.88 8.83
CA HIS A 7 -27.37 -9.32 10.15
C HIS A 7 -26.32 -10.04 11.01
N THR A 8 -25.07 -9.57 10.92
CA THR A 8 -24.08 -9.77 11.97
C THR A 8 -23.18 -8.53 12.02
N SER A 9 -23.23 -7.81 13.15
CA SER A 9 -22.40 -6.64 13.48
C SER A 9 -20.93 -7.01 13.79
N SER A 10 -20.46 -8.13 13.26
CA SER A 10 -19.10 -8.65 13.43
C SER A 10 -18.77 -9.52 12.21
N GLY A 11 -17.88 -9.04 11.35
CA GLY A 11 -17.40 -9.80 10.20
C GLY A 11 -16.35 -10.82 10.65
N LEU A 12 -16.76 -12.07 10.88
CA LEU A 12 -15.81 -13.17 11.02
C LEU A 12 -15.12 -13.38 9.66
N VAL A 13 -13.81 -13.12 9.59
CA VAL A 13 -13.03 -13.38 8.38
C VAL A 13 -12.33 -14.73 8.53
N LEU A 14 -12.96 -15.77 7.99
CA LEU A 14 -12.35 -17.10 7.90
C LEU A 14 -11.41 -17.13 6.69
N VAL A 15 -10.10 -17.20 6.93
CA VAL A 15 -9.09 -17.39 5.88
C VAL A 15 -8.62 -18.85 5.91
N ASN A 16 -8.89 -19.60 4.84
CA ASN A 16 -8.40 -20.97 4.67
C ASN A 16 -7.03 -20.94 3.96
N GLU A 17 -6.08 -21.77 4.41
CA GLU A 17 -4.72 -21.94 3.83
C GLU A 17 -4.70 -22.11 2.31
N SER A 18 -5.72 -22.79 1.78
CA SER A 18 -5.84 -23.09 0.34
C SER A 18 -6.45 -21.96 -0.50
N SER A 19 -6.97 -20.92 0.15
CA SER A 19 -7.53 -19.74 -0.51
C SER A 19 -6.61 -18.56 -0.24
N GLU A 20 -6.04 -17.96 -1.30
CA GLU A 20 -5.47 -16.60 -1.23
C GLU A 20 -6.59 -15.58 -0.99
N LEU A 21 -7.30 -15.69 0.14
CA LEU A 21 -8.42 -14.82 0.45
C LEU A 21 -7.83 -13.46 0.83
N LEU A 22 -7.81 -12.55 -0.13
CA LEU A 22 -7.43 -11.16 0.07
C LEU A 22 -8.59 -10.45 0.76
N VAL A 23 -8.42 -10.14 2.03
CA VAL A 23 -9.35 -9.28 2.77
C VAL A 23 -8.98 -7.84 2.47
N ASN A 24 -9.92 -7.10 1.90
CA ASN A 24 -9.78 -5.67 1.68
C ASN A 24 -10.16 -4.93 2.96
N PHE A 25 -9.25 -4.10 3.43
CA PHE A 25 -9.43 -3.19 4.54
C PHE A 25 -9.49 -1.77 4.01
N VAL A 26 -10.32 -0.95 4.64
CA VAL A 26 -10.40 0.48 4.39
C VAL A 26 -10.14 1.19 5.70
N ILE A 27 -9.28 2.20 5.68
CA ILE A 27 -9.07 3.07 6.83
C ILE A 27 -8.98 4.52 6.37
N VAL A 28 -9.60 5.41 7.13
CA VAL A 28 -9.53 6.85 6.91
C VAL A 28 -8.65 7.47 7.99
N GLY A 29 -7.63 8.21 7.58
CA GLY A 29 -6.70 8.86 8.50
C GLY A 29 -6.08 10.11 7.91
N ARG A 30 -5.34 10.86 8.73
CA ARG A 30 -4.54 11.98 8.24
C ARG A 30 -3.16 11.48 7.83
N VAL A 31 -2.72 11.77 6.61
CA VAL A 31 -1.35 11.43 6.19
C VAL A 31 -0.34 12.33 6.88
N SER A 32 0.67 11.72 7.48
CA SER A 32 1.76 12.43 8.16
C SER A 32 2.84 12.85 7.18
N ALA A 33 3.35 14.08 7.34
CA ALA A 33 4.57 14.55 6.68
C ALA A 33 5.81 13.69 7.06
N TYR A 34 5.75 13.01 8.21
CA TYR A 34 6.85 12.20 8.71
C TYR A 34 7.17 11.03 7.77
N ARG A 35 8.37 11.09 7.18
CA ARG A 35 8.89 10.08 6.23
C ARG A 35 7.94 9.82 5.06
N LEU A 36 7.24 10.86 4.59
CA LEU A 36 6.45 10.82 3.36
C LEU A 36 7.37 10.71 2.14
N LYS A 37 7.33 9.56 1.46
CA LYS A 37 8.21 9.14 0.37
C LYS A 37 7.39 8.40 -0.68
N CYS A 38 6.44 9.08 -1.30
CA CYS A 38 5.52 8.56 -2.32
C CYS A 38 5.81 9.06 -3.74
N GLY A 39 6.94 9.74 -3.97
CA GLY A 39 7.36 10.19 -5.29
C GLY A 39 8.00 9.09 -6.15
N PRO A 40 8.43 9.40 -7.38
CA PRO A 40 8.83 8.41 -8.40
C PRO A 40 10.08 7.57 -8.05
N ALA A 41 10.91 8.04 -7.11
CA ALA A 41 12.06 7.31 -6.56
C ALA A 41 11.81 6.76 -5.14
N GLY A 42 10.59 6.93 -4.60
CA GLY A 42 10.22 6.53 -3.26
C GLY A 42 11.18 7.05 -2.18
N ASN A 43 11.66 6.14 -1.34
CA ASN A 43 12.61 6.42 -0.26
C ASN A 43 14.09 6.29 -0.67
N HIS A 44 14.39 6.16 -1.95
CA HIS A 44 15.77 6.08 -2.43
C HIS A 44 16.54 7.38 -2.16
N ILE A 45 17.84 7.26 -1.89
CA ILE A 45 18.74 8.39 -1.64
C ILE A 45 20.02 8.21 -2.45
N VAL A 46 20.52 9.32 -3.03
CA VAL A 46 21.79 9.33 -3.78
C VAL A 46 22.91 8.90 -2.83
N ASN A 47 23.77 7.97 -3.27
CA ASN A 47 24.83 7.36 -2.47
C ASN A 47 24.35 6.55 -1.25
N GLY A 48 23.07 6.18 -1.21
CA GLY A 48 22.53 5.28 -0.19
C GLY A 48 23.05 3.85 -0.32
N MET A 49 22.98 3.10 0.77
CA MET A 49 23.29 1.66 0.77
C MET A 49 22.26 0.81 0.03
N SER A 50 21.07 1.35 -0.27
CA SER A 50 20.01 0.62 -0.97
C SER A 50 20.04 0.94 -2.46
N PRO A 51 19.98 -0.07 -3.34
CA PRO A 51 19.88 0.15 -4.77
C PRO A 51 18.44 0.59 -5.16
N LEU A 52 18.31 1.25 -6.31
CA LEU A 52 17.07 1.91 -6.74
C LEU A 52 15.92 0.91 -6.93
N GLU A 53 16.19 -0.29 -7.44
CA GLU A 53 15.17 -1.34 -7.63
C GLU A 53 14.55 -1.83 -6.31
N LYS A 54 15.16 -1.52 -5.16
CA LYS A 54 14.63 -1.80 -3.82
C LYS A 54 13.93 -0.60 -3.19
N ALA A 55 13.80 0.51 -3.92
CA ALA A 55 13.10 1.70 -3.46
C ALA A 55 11.66 1.36 -3.10
N LYS A 56 11.15 2.02 -2.05
CA LYS A 56 9.79 1.83 -1.56
C LYS A 56 9.08 3.16 -1.44
N TYR A 57 7.82 3.19 -1.87
CA TYR A 57 6.88 4.15 -1.35
C TYR A 57 6.73 3.93 0.15
N GLN A 58 6.72 5.02 0.90
CA GLN A 58 6.48 4.97 2.32
C GLN A 58 5.69 6.20 2.76
N PHE A 59 4.64 5.96 3.53
CA PHE A 59 3.91 7.01 4.22
C PHE A 59 3.27 6.44 5.49
N HIS A 60 2.79 7.35 6.33
CA HIS A 60 2.10 6.99 7.56
C HIS A 60 0.78 7.73 7.61
N ILE A 61 -0.24 7.08 8.16
CA ILE A 61 -1.42 7.78 8.64
C ILE A 61 -1.41 7.88 10.15
N THR A 62 -1.90 9.01 10.61
CA THR A 62 -2.11 9.37 12.00
C THR A 62 -3.59 9.57 12.26
N HIS A 63 -3.92 9.82 13.52
CA HIS A 63 -5.26 10.20 13.93
C HIS A 63 -5.78 11.38 13.09
N PRO A 64 -7.00 11.32 12.53
CA PRO A 64 -7.60 12.40 11.79
C PRO A 64 -7.99 13.56 12.73
N SER A 65 -7.95 14.81 12.23
CA SER A 65 -8.32 15.98 13.04
C SER A 65 -9.84 16.12 13.26
N HIS A 66 -10.66 15.47 12.43
CA HIS A 66 -12.12 15.50 12.54
C HIS A 66 -12.61 14.44 13.54
N SER A 67 -13.50 14.85 14.45
CA SER A 67 -14.02 14.01 15.53
C SER A 67 -14.74 12.76 15.05
N ASP A 68 -15.42 12.84 13.92
CA ASP A 68 -16.28 11.76 13.45
C ASP A 68 -15.43 10.60 12.90
N LEU A 69 -14.31 10.93 12.23
CA LEU A 69 -13.34 9.96 11.72
C LEU A 69 -12.40 9.43 12.80
N ALA A 70 -12.26 10.16 13.92
CA ALA A 70 -11.38 9.78 15.03
C ALA A 70 -11.78 8.44 15.65
N THR A 71 -13.08 8.25 15.85
CA THR A 71 -13.65 7.03 16.45
C THR A 71 -13.40 5.82 15.55
N ASP A 72 -13.68 5.96 14.26
CA ASP A 72 -13.48 4.90 13.26
C ASP A 72 -12.00 4.56 13.10
N TYR A 73 -11.12 5.57 13.06
CA TYR A 73 -9.68 5.37 13.03
C TYR A 73 -9.19 4.58 14.25
N GLN A 74 -9.66 4.95 15.45
CA GLN A 74 -9.28 4.26 16.68
C GLN A 74 -9.77 2.80 16.69
N ALA A 75 -10.99 2.54 16.22
CA ALA A 75 -11.49 1.17 16.04
C ALA A 75 -10.64 0.39 15.04
N GLY A 76 -10.26 1.02 13.92
CA GLY A 76 -9.36 0.45 12.91
C GLY A 76 -7.99 0.08 13.49
N ILE A 77 -7.38 0.95 14.30
CA ILE A 77 -6.13 0.66 15.02
C ILE A 77 -6.30 -0.55 15.94
N THR A 78 -7.32 -0.57 16.78
CA THR A 78 -7.57 -1.67 17.72
C THR A 78 -7.79 -3.00 17.00
N ASN A 79 -8.48 -2.99 15.86
CA ASN A 79 -8.66 -4.16 15.01
C ASN A 79 -7.33 -4.63 14.43
N LEU A 80 -6.51 -3.72 13.91
CA LEU A 80 -5.19 -4.06 13.36
C LEU A 80 -4.22 -4.55 14.44
N GLU A 81 -4.29 -4.02 15.67
CA GLU A 81 -3.52 -4.52 16.82
C GLU A 81 -3.96 -5.93 17.19
N THR A 82 -5.27 -6.18 17.22
CA THR A 82 -5.84 -7.50 17.48
C THR A 82 -5.40 -8.50 16.43
N LEU A 83 -5.49 -8.14 15.14
CA LEU A 83 -5.01 -8.96 14.03
C LEU A 83 -3.51 -9.22 14.16
N GLN A 84 -2.71 -8.19 14.42
CA GLN A 84 -1.26 -8.33 14.61
C GLN A 84 -0.94 -9.25 15.80
N GLY A 85 -1.68 -9.15 16.90
CA GLY A 85 -1.53 -10.00 18.09
C GLY A 85 -1.93 -11.46 17.86
N GLN A 86 -3.00 -11.70 17.10
CA GLN A 86 -3.43 -13.06 16.71
C GLN A 86 -2.42 -13.73 15.79
N VAL A 87 -1.83 -12.94 14.88
CA VAL A 87 -0.86 -13.40 13.89
C VAL A 87 0.53 -13.61 14.48
N ALA A 88 0.92 -12.77 15.44
CA ALA A 88 2.26 -12.78 16.00
C ALA A 88 2.55 -14.07 16.78
N THR A 89 3.47 -14.88 16.27
CA THR A 89 4.00 -16.07 16.97
C THR A 89 5.08 -15.73 18.00
N THR A 90 5.56 -14.48 17.98
CA THR A 90 6.57 -13.96 18.90
C THR A 90 6.06 -12.66 19.51
N ASN A 91 6.66 -12.20 20.61
CA ASN A 91 6.32 -10.92 21.22
C ASN A 91 6.78 -9.69 20.39
N ARG A 92 7.13 -9.88 19.10
CA ARG A 92 7.57 -8.83 18.19
C ARG A 92 6.55 -8.61 17.08
N GLY A 93 5.47 -7.89 17.41
CA GLY A 93 4.62 -7.26 16.41
C GLY A 93 5.27 -5.96 15.95
N MET A 94 5.89 -5.94 14.78
CA MET A 94 6.62 -4.77 14.28
C MET A 94 6.19 -4.40 12.85
N ASN A 95 6.41 -3.13 12.51
CA ASN A 95 6.42 -2.56 11.16
C ASN A 95 5.08 -2.15 10.53
N MET A 96 3.93 -2.59 11.02
CA MET A 96 2.62 -2.09 10.55
C MET A 96 2.13 -0.93 11.44
N ILE A 97 1.95 -1.19 12.74
CA ILE A 97 1.60 -0.15 13.71
C ILE A 97 2.88 0.33 14.38
N LEU A 98 3.08 1.66 14.38
CA LEU A 98 4.18 2.32 15.03
C LEU A 98 3.66 3.12 16.22
N ASP A 99 4.28 2.93 17.38
CA ASP A 99 4.07 3.79 18.53
C ASP A 99 5.02 4.99 18.43
N ASP A 100 4.48 6.19 18.23
CA ASP A 100 5.18 7.44 18.50
C ASP A 100 4.86 7.90 19.93
N ILE A 101 5.65 8.84 20.45
CA ILE A 101 5.51 9.38 21.81
C ILE A 101 4.08 9.93 22.03
N THR A 102 3.43 10.44 20.98
CA THR A 102 2.16 11.14 21.06
C THR A 102 0.98 10.41 20.43
N GLU A 103 1.21 9.52 19.46
CA GLU A 103 0.13 8.85 18.73
C GLU A 103 0.57 7.55 18.06
N LYS A 104 -0.40 6.65 17.84
CA LYS A 104 -0.22 5.45 17.03
C LYS A 104 -0.38 5.78 15.55
N MET A 105 0.56 5.32 14.75
CA MET A 105 0.57 5.49 13.30
C MET A 105 0.48 4.14 12.59
N ILE A 106 -0.19 4.11 11.45
CA ILE A 106 -0.14 2.95 10.54
C ILE A 106 0.84 3.29 9.42
N ARG A 107 1.83 2.43 9.26
CA ARG A 107 2.86 2.53 8.22
C ARG A 107 2.42 1.75 6.99
N PHE A 108 2.38 2.43 5.85
CA PHE A 108 2.22 1.81 4.54
C PHE A 108 3.54 1.81 3.80
N VAL A 109 3.87 0.66 3.20
CA VAL A 109 5.08 0.45 2.42
C VAL A 109 4.76 -0.38 1.19
N ARG A 110 5.19 0.08 0.02
CA ARG A 110 5.07 -0.65 -1.24
C ARG A 110 6.33 -0.43 -2.07
N ASN A 111 6.78 -1.45 -2.81
CA ASN A 111 7.92 -1.25 -3.71
C ASN A 111 7.55 -0.28 -4.84
N VAL A 112 8.49 0.60 -5.20
CA VAL A 112 8.34 1.49 -6.36
C VAL A 112 8.50 0.71 -7.66
N PHE A 113 9.37 -0.30 -7.64
CA PHE A 113 9.68 -1.13 -8.80
C PHE A 113 9.39 -2.60 -8.49
N THR A 114 8.92 -3.32 -9.50
CA THR A 114 8.71 -4.77 -9.46
C THR A 114 9.49 -5.42 -10.59
N LEU A 115 9.94 -6.66 -10.38
CA LEU A 115 10.55 -7.45 -11.44
C LEU A 115 9.54 -7.65 -12.57
N ARG A 116 9.97 -7.52 -13.81
CA ARG A 116 9.16 -7.86 -14.97
C ARG A 116 9.00 -9.37 -15.07
N ASP A 117 7.84 -9.82 -15.55
CA ASP A 117 7.65 -11.24 -15.89
C ASP A 117 8.58 -11.65 -17.04
N ASN A 118 8.80 -10.73 -17.99
CA ASN A 118 9.74 -10.90 -19.10
C ASN A 118 10.67 -9.68 -19.17
N ALA A 119 11.98 -9.90 -19.02
CA ALA A 119 12.96 -8.84 -19.17
C ALA A 119 12.96 -8.31 -20.61
N VAL A 120 13.06 -6.98 -20.75
CA VAL A 120 13.23 -6.31 -22.04
C VAL A 120 14.71 -6.37 -22.39
N PRO A 121 15.11 -6.94 -23.54
CA PRO A 121 16.51 -6.95 -23.94
C PRO A 121 17.05 -5.51 -23.98
N ASP A 122 18.17 -5.27 -23.29
CA ASP A 122 18.98 -4.08 -23.56
C ASP A 122 19.58 -4.30 -24.95
N SER A 123 19.05 -3.63 -25.97
CA SER A 123 19.55 -3.74 -27.34
C SER A 123 20.48 -2.55 -27.60
N PRO A 124 21.78 -2.64 -27.28
CA PRO A 124 22.71 -1.55 -27.54
C PRO A 124 22.94 -1.32 -29.04
N HIS A 125 22.37 -2.14 -29.93
CA HIS A 125 22.70 -2.18 -31.36
C HIS A 125 21.50 -2.25 -32.31
N GLY A 126 20.26 -1.98 -31.84
CA GLY A 126 19.10 -1.85 -32.73
C GLY A 126 18.81 -3.08 -33.59
N GLN A 127 19.21 -4.27 -33.14
CA GLN A 127 18.72 -5.50 -33.73
C GLN A 127 17.33 -5.72 -33.18
N ASP A 128 16.33 -5.42 -34.00
CA ASP A 128 14.94 -5.77 -33.74
C ASP A 128 14.86 -7.30 -33.72
N ILE A 129 14.91 -7.87 -32.53
CA ILE A 129 14.59 -9.28 -32.34
C ILE A 129 13.07 -9.37 -32.51
N GLU A 130 12.63 -9.90 -33.64
CA GLU A 130 11.21 -10.11 -33.93
C GLU A 130 10.56 -10.91 -32.79
N GLY A 131 9.55 -10.32 -32.13
CA GLY A 131 8.84 -10.92 -31.00
C GLY A 131 9.47 -10.69 -29.62
N ALA A 132 10.54 -9.89 -29.50
CA ALA A 132 11.03 -9.47 -28.19
C ALA A 132 10.03 -8.53 -27.49
N PRO A 133 9.93 -8.59 -26.15
CA PRO A 133 9.09 -7.67 -25.40
C PRO A 133 9.63 -6.24 -25.54
N GLU A 134 8.76 -5.31 -25.92
CA GLU A 134 9.07 -3.88 -25.97
C GLU A 134 8.92 -3.23 -24.59
N MET A 135 9.65 -2.13 -24.38
CA MET A 135 9.50 -1.32 -23.18
C MET A 135 8.12 -0.65 -23.16
N ASP A 136 7.36 -0.84 -22.09
CA ASP A 136 6.07 -0.17 -21.94
C ASP A 136 6.21 1.35 -21.80
N GLN A 137 5.13 2.06 -22.13
CA GLN A 137 5.10 3.52 -22.14
C GLN A 137 5.30 4.12 -20.73
N GLU A 138 4.79 3.46 -19.69
CA GLU A 138 4.91 3.93 -18.31
C GLU A 138 6.37 3.90 -17.84
N THR A 139 7.09 2.81 -18.13
CA THR A 139 8.52 2.69 -17.83
C THR A 139 9.34 3.66 -18.69
N THR A 140 9.02 3.79 -19.97
CA THR A 140 9.75 4.71 -20.86
C THR A 140 9.67 6.16 -20.38
N ASN A 141 8.52 6.57 -19.85
CA ASN A 141 8.24 7.94 -19.44
C ASN A 141 8.17 8.13 -17.92
N TRP A 142 8.68 7.16 -17.14
CA TRP A 142 8.61 7.24 -15.69
C TRP A 142 9.35 8.50 -15.21
N PRO A 143 8.72 9.37 -14.41
CA PRO A 143 9.26 10.69 -14.11
C PRO A 143 10.32 10.62 -13.00
N ILE A 144 11.38 9.86 -13.23
CA ILE A 144 12.50 9.72 -12.31
C ILE A 144 13.27 11.05 -12.22
N PRO A 145 13.67 11.51 -11.02
CA PRO A 145 14.58 12.65 -10.88
C PRO A 145 15.90 12.42 -11.63
N ASP A 146 16.45 13.49 -12.24
CA ASP A 146 17.65 13.44 -13.07
C ASP A 146 18.85 12.81 -12.36
N GLU A 147 18.99 13.04 -11.06
CA GLU A 147 20.06 12.47 -10.25
C GLU A 147 20.03 10.94 -10.16
N PHE A 148 18.88 10.31 -10.44
CA PHE A 148 18.69 8.87 -10.44
C PHE A 148 18.56 8.29 -11.85
N ALA A 149 18.52 9.11 -12.90
CA ALA A 149 18.34 8.66 -14.27
C ALA A 149 19.36 7.57 -14.69
N PRO A 150 20.68 7.67 -14.38
CA PRO A 150 21.63 6.62 -14.74
C PRO A 150 21.33 5.27 -14.07
N GLN A 151 20.87 5.30 -12.82
CA GLN A 151 20.49 4.10 -12.09
C GLN A 151 19.20 3.52 -12.66
N TYR A 152 18.22 4.37 -12.97
CA TYR A 152 16.98 3.97 -13.60
C TYR A 152 17.18 3.32 -14.97
N ASP A 153 18.00 3.95 -15.82
CA ASP A 153 18.35 3.43 -17.14
C ASP A 153 18.98 2.04 -17.08
N SER A 154 19.76 1.76 -16.03
CA SER A 154 20.35 0.43 -15.84
C SER A 154 19.36 -0.65 -15.35
N ILE A 155 18.25 -0.28 -14.69
CA ILE A 155 17.32 -1.26 -14.11
C ILE A 155 16.05 -1.46 -14.93
N LYS A 156 15.62 -0.47 -15.74
CA LYS A 156 14.32 -0.45 -16.43
C LYS A 156 14.06 -1.66 -17.36
N TYR A 157 15.12 -2.33 -17.80
CA TYR A 157 15.06 -3.55 -18.59
C TYR A 157 14.59 -4.78 -17.81
N ASN A 158 14.89 -4.83 -16.51
CA ASN A 158 14.53 -5.95 -15.64
C ASN A 158 13.38 -5.60 -14.70
N PHE A 159 13.19 -4.31 -14.43
CA PHE A 159 12.20 -3.81 -13.49
C PHE A 159 11.25 -2.83 -14.17
N GLN A 160 9.99 -2.84 -13.75
CA GLN A 160 8.99 -1.86 -14.16
C GLN A 160 8.52 -1.08 -12.93
N PRO A 161 8.12 0.20 -13.09
CA PRO A 161 7.43 0.92 -12.04
C PRO A 161 6.14 0.19 -11.64
N ALA A 162 5.80 0.31 -10.36
CA ALA A 162 4.54 -0.17 -9.79
C ALA A 162 3.85 1.03 -9.13
N PRO A 163 3.19 1.92 -9.90
CA PRO A 163 2.68 3.19 -9.40
C PRO A 163 1.82 3.03 -8.14
N LEU A 164 1.92 4.00 -7.24
CA LEU A 164 0.99 4.16 -6.13
C LEU A 164 -0.23 4.94 -6.64
N PRO A 165 -1.41 4.31 -6.81
CA PRO A 165 -2.59 5.02 -7.28
C PRO A 165 -3.05 5.96 -6.19
N VAL A 166 -3.08 7.26 -6.49
CA VAL A 166 -3.58 8.30 -5.59
C VAL A 166 -4.58 9.12 -6.36
N PHE A 167 -5.77 9.30 -5.81
CA PHE A 167 -6.86 9.98 -6.48
C PHE A 167 -7.29 11.22 -5.71
N TYR A 168 -7.62 12.28 -6.44
CA TYR A 168 -8.26 13.47 -5.89
C TYR A 168 -9.47 13.83 -6.76
N LYS A 169 -10.66 13.81 -6.15
CA LYS A 169 -11.94 14.08 -6.84
C LYS A 169 -12.11 13.23 -8.12
N GLY A 170 -11.76 11.94 -8.03
CA GLY A 170 -11.86 10.98 -9.13
C GLY A 170 -10.74 11.05 -10.17
N ASN A 171 -9.80 11.98 -10.07
CA ASN A 171 -8.68 12.09 -11.00
C ASN A 171 -7.42 11.47 -10.39
N LEU A 172 -6.69 10.69 -11.19
CA LEU A 172 -5.39 10.16 -10.80
C LEU A 172 -4.38 11.29 -10.65
N ILE A 173 -3.63 11.27 -9.56
CA ILE A 173 -2.53 12.19 -9.29
C ILE A 173 -1.25 11.62 -9.90
N GLU A 174 -0.56 12.45 -10.68
CA GLU A 174 0.73 12.11 -11.25
C GLU A 174 1.78 11.78 -10.18
N PRO A 175 2.65 10.78 -10.40
CA PRO A 175 3.64 10.34 -9.41
C PRO A 175 4.52 11.46 -8.83
N THR A 176 4.83 12.49 -9.61
CA THR A 176 5.64 13.65 -9.18
C THR A 176 4.94 14.53 -8.16
N HIS A 177 3.61 14.54 -8.14
CA HIS A 177 2.79 15.38 -7.26
C HIS A 177 2.25 14.63 -6.03
N THR A 178 2.46 13.31 -5.96
CA THR A 178 1.89 12.46 -4.91
C THR A 178 2.24 12.89 -3.50
N ASN A 179 3.51 13.25 -3.23
CA ASN A 179 3.90 13.74 -1.90
C ASN A 179 3.14 15.01 -1.51
N THR A 180 3.07 15.98 -2.41
CA THR A 180 2.39 17.26 -2.15
C THR A 180 0.88 17.05 -1.97
N ALA A 181 0.28 16.14 -2.74
CA ALA A 181 -1.14 15.82 -2.62
C ALA A 181 -1.47 15.12 -1.31
N LEU A 182 -0.57 14.24 -0.84
CA LEU A 182 -0.79 13.46 0.38
C LEU A 182 -0.47 14.24 1.66
N ASP A 183 0.52 15.13 1.69
CA ASP A 183 0.96 15.78 2.92
C ASP A 183 -0.17 16.48 3.70
N GLY A 184 -0.42 16.02 4.93
CA GLY A 184 -1.44 16.55 5.82
C GLY A 184 -2.89 16.30 5.39
N SER A 185 -3.10 15.62 4.25
CA SER A 185 -4.43 15.31 3.73
C SER A 185 -5.17 14.29 4.61
N ILE A 186 -6.50 14.33 4.60
CA ILE A 186 -7.33 13.21 5.04
C ILE A 186 -7.49 12.27 3.85
N ALA A 187 -7.06 11.02 4.02
CA ALA A 187 -7.06 10.02 2.95
C ALA A 187 -7.82 8.78 3.41
N GLU A 188 -8.67 8.27 2.53
CA GLU A 188 -9.16 6.90 2.56
C GLU A 188 -8.12 5.99 1.91
N ILE A 189 -7.73 4.93 2.60
CA ILE A 189 -6.71 3.99 2.14
C ILE A 189 -7.32 2.61 2.11
N GLU A 190 -7.41 2.07 0.89
CA GLU A 190 -7.73 0.69 0.63
C GLU A 190 -6.44 -0.14 0.61
N PHE A 191 -6.41 -1.22 1.39
CA PHE A 191 -5.25 -2.10 1.46
C PHE A 191 -5.63 -3.53 1.79
N THR A 192 -4.70 -4.45 1.55
CA THR A 192 -4.84 -5.85 1.95
C THR A 192 -3.74 -6.19 2.95
N VAL A 193 -4.07 -7.05 3.91
CA VAL A 193 -3.08 -7.59 4.85
C VAL A 193 -2.73 -9.00 4.39
N ARG A 194 -1.51 -9.17 3.89
CA ARG A 194 -0.96 -10.51 3.59
C ARG A 194 -0.07 -10.94 4.76
N HIS A 195 -0.47 -12.02 5.42
CA HIS A 195 0.34 -12.67 6.44
C HIS A 195 1.10 -13.88 5.85
N TRP A 196 2.33 -14.07 6.31
CA TRP A 196 3.15 -15.24 6.00
C TRP A 196 3.44 -15.97 7.31
N LYS A 197 2.73 -17.06 7.59
CA LYS A 197 3.06 -17.92 8.74
C LYS A 197 4.30 -18.73 8.38
N ILE A 198 5.35 -18.63 9.18
CA ILE A 198 6.59 -19.42 8.99
C ILE A 198 6.47 -20.73 9.80
N GLN A 199 5.54 -21.64 9.45
CA GLN A 199 5.43 -22.99 10.05
C GLN A 199 4.84 -24.03 9.06
N ASP A 200 5.18 -25.32 9.24
CA ASP A 200 4.88 -26.45 8.33
C ASP A 200 3.40 -26.94 8.30
N HIS A 201 2.51 -26.48 9.19
CA HIS A 201 1.11 -26.93 9.24
C HIS A 201 0.13 -25.79 9.58
N ASP A 202 -0.92 -25.64 8.77
CA ASP A 202 -1.67 -24.38 8.66
C ASP A 202 -3.18 -24.52 8.90
N THR A 203 -3.67 -23.70 9.82
CA THR A 203 -5.04 -23.18 9.86
C THR A 203 -4.98 -21.97 10.77
N PHE A 204 -5.52 -20.85 10.30
CA PHE A 204 -5.58 -19.60 11.06
C PHE A 204 -7.02 -19.06 11.01
N GLN A 205 -7.53 -18.64 12.15
CA GLN A 205 -8.79 -17.92 12.24
C GLN A 205 -8.50 -16.57 12.88
N ALA A 206 -8.87 -15.50 12.17
CA ALA A 206 -8.85 -14.14 12.71
C ALA A 206 -10.27 -13.59 12.77
N THR A 207 -10.50 -12.76 13.78
CA THR A 207 -11.75 -12.03 13.92
C THR A 207 -11.41 -10.55 14.03
N ALA A 208 -12.06 -9.72 13.21
CA ALA A 208 -12.03 -8.27 13.31
C ALA A 208 -13.48 -7.77 13.42
N GLU A 209 -13.75 -6.87 14.35
CA GLU A 209 -15.10 -6.32 14.55
C GLU A 209 -15.22 -5.00 13.80
N ASN A 210 -16.17 -4.93 12.85
CA ASN A 210 -16.39 -3.70 12.09
C ASN A 210 -17.46 -2.87 12.79
N ASN A 211 -17.05 -1.90 13.60
CA ASN A 211 -17.96 -0.96 14.26
C ASN A 211 -18.22 0.23 13.36
N HIS A 212 -18.84 0.02 12.20
CA HIS A 212 -19.41 1.13 11.45
C HIS A 212 -20.86 1.29 11.90
N PRO A 213 -21.23 2.35 12.65
CA PRO A 213 -22.64 2.71 12.75
C PRO A 213 -23.11 3.04 11.33
N GLU A 214 -24.22 2.45 10.91
CA GLU A 214 -24.86 2.76 9.63
C GLU A 214 -25.15 4.25 9.56
N ALA A 215 -24.28 5.01 8.88
CA ALA A 215 -24.63 6.35 8.45
C ALA A 215 -25.71 6.17 7.36
N GLN A 216 -26.97 6.39 7.73
CA GLN A 216 -28.05 6.59 6.77
C GLN A 216 -27.69 7.83 5.94
N TYR A 217 -27.00 7.63 4.82
CA TYR A 217 -26.86 8.65 3.80
C TYR A 217 -28.20 8.73 3.07
N ASP A 218 -29.03 9.69 3.49
CA ASP A 218 -30.17 10.15 2.69
C ASP A 218 -29.63 10.56 1.32
N SER A 219 -30.03 9.82 0.30
CA SER A 219 -29.66 10.12 -1.07
C SER A 219 -30.26 11.47 -1.45
N PRO A 220 -29.47 12.46 -1.93
CA PRO A 220 -30.05 13.66 -2.49
C PRO A 220 -30.83 13.27 -3.75
N GLN A 221 -32.14 13.53 -3.72
CA GLN A 221 -32.98 13.44 -4.91
C GLN A 221 -32.52 14.52 -5.90
N TYR A 222 -31.95 14.09 -7.02
CA TYR A 222 -31.80 14.88 -8.23
C TYR A 222 -32.69 14.30 -9.32
#